data_AF-A0A1N6HDU9-F1
#
_entry.id   AF-A0A1N6HDU9-F1
#
_cell.length_a   1.000
_cell.length_b   1.000
_cell.length_c   1.000
_cell.angle_alpha   90.00
_cell.angle_beta   90.00
_cell.angle_gamma   90.00
#
_symmetry.space_group_name_H-M   'P 1'
#
loop_
_entity.id
_entity.type
_entity.pdbx_description
1 polymer ?
#
loop_
_entity_poly.entity_id
_entity_poly.type
_entity_poly.pdbx_seq_one_letter_code
_entity_poly.pdbx_strand_id
1 'polypeptide(L)'
;MPGLLEEAQGRYSGTGRWADGKGDSHAYTVELELAPEGELGLWLRFRHVFVEEKTPDVVMEIPMQATAPGILTFEIQGMPQGLGYYTQSALHFTLPVPNATVEATHLFENGGCHVLGSSQKNALGRYVMWEERLRRA
;
A
#
# COMPACT_ATOMS: atom_id res chain seq x y z
N MET A 1 20.09 15.86 -4.05
CA MET A 1 19.85 14.40 -3.96
C MET A 1 18.58 14.12 -4.72
N PRO A 2 18.49 13.05 -5.53
CA PRO A 2 17.22 12.68 -6.17
C PRO A 2 16.15 12.50 -5.09
N GLY A 3 14.90 12.88 -5.40
CA GLY A 3 13.79 12.74 -4.47
C GLY A 3 13.48 11.27 -4.17
N LEU A 4 12.89 11.00 -3.01
CA LEU A 4 12.44 9.64 -2.65
C LEU A 4 11.46 9.15 -3.72
N LEU A 5 11.80 8.03 -4.38
CA LEU A 5 10.98 7.41 -5.43
C LEU A 5 10.51 8.41 -6.51
N GLU A 6 11.35 9.37 -6.89
CA GLU A 6 10.99 10.49 -7.79
C GLU A 6 10.28 10.03 -9.08
N GLU A 7 10.78 8.99 -9.74
CA GLU A 7 10.17 8.44 -10.97
C GLU A 7 8.82 7.75 -10.72
N ALA A 8 8.58 7.27 -9.51
CA ALA A 8 7.32 6.63 -9.11
C ALA A 8 6.28 7.61 -8.55
N GLN A 9 6.65 8.87 -8.25
CA GLN A 9 5.71 9.86 -7.74
C GLN A 9 4.64 10.21 -8.76
N GLY A 10 3.37 10.13 -8.37
CA GLY A 10 2.23 10.37 -9.25
C GLY A 10 0.98 9.66 -8.78
N ARG A 11 -0.05 9.71 -9.62
CA ARG A 11 -1.32 9.02 -9.40
C ARG A 11 -1.42 7.78 -10.26
N TYR A 12 -1.99 6.73 -9.70
CA TYR A 12 -2.23 5.47 -10.35
C TYR A 12 -3.66 5.03 -10.10
N SER A 13 -4.24 4.31 -11.05
CA SER A 13 -5.53 3.67 -10.89
C SER A 13 -5.57 2.32 -11.54
N GLY A 14 -6.42 1.44 -11.03
CA GLY A 14 -6.55 0.09 -11.56
C GLY A 14 -7.49 -0.77 -10.74
N THR A 15 -7.19 -2.06 -10.76
CA THR A 15 -8.02 -3.08 -10.15
C THR A 15 -7.18 -4.02 -9.31
N GLY A 16 -7.77 -4.51 -8.23
CA GLY A 16 -7.21 -5.57 -7.43
C GLY A 16 -8.18 -6.71 -7.22
N ARG A 17 -7.62 -7.80 -6.70
CA ARG A 17 -8.38 -8.94 -6.22
C ARG A 17 -7.73 -9.45 -4.94
N TRP A 18 -8.54 -9.66 -3.91
CA TRP A 18 -8.09 -10.33 -2.70
C TRP A 18 -8.54 -11.79 -2.72
N ALA A 19 -7.81 -12.65 -2.02
CA ALA A 19 -8.20 -14.03 -1.75
C ALA A 19 -7.89 -14.41 -0.29
N ASP A 20 -8.78 -15.17 0.35
CA ASP A 20 -8.55 -15.70 1.70
C ASP A 20 -8.12 -17.17 1.72
N GLY A 21 -7.67 -17.64 2.89
CA GLY A 21 -7.26 -19.04 3.10
C GLY A 21 -8.36 -20.10 2.94
N LYS A 22 -9.60 -19.72 2.60
CA LYS A 22 -10.70 -20.63 2.25
C LYS A 22 -11.06 -20.58 0.76
N GLY A 23 -10.36 -19.75 -0.02
CA GLY A 23 -10.60 -19.58 -1.46
C GLY A 23 -11.70 -18.58 -1.78
N ASP A 24 -12.20 -17.84 -0.79
CA ASP A 24 -13.07 -16.70 -1.07
C ASP A 24 -12.26 -15.60 -1.74
N SER A 25 -12.83 -14.91 -2.73
CA SER A 25 -12.08 -13.93 -3.52
C SER A 25 -13.00 -12.92 -4.19
N HIS A 26 -12.67 -11.64 -4.03
CA HIS A 26 -13.46 -10.54 -4.54
C HIS A 26 -12.59 -9.48 -5.21
N ALA A 27 -13.13 -8.89 -6.27
CA ALA A 27 -12.52 -7.78 -7.00
C ALA A 27 -12.87 -6.43 -6.36
N TYR A 28 -11.98 -5.46 -6.58
CA TYR A 28 -12.15 -4.08 -6.18
C TYR A 28 -11.40 -3.15 -7.15
N THR A 29 -11.80 -1.87 -7.17
CA THR A 29 -11.03 -0.83 -7.85
C THR A 29 -10.15 -0.10 -6.84
N VAL A 30 -9.03 0.43 -7.31
CA VAL A 30 -8.02 1.08 -6.47
C VAL A 30 -7.50 2.34 -7.14
N GLU A 31 -7.41 3.39 -6.34
CA GLU A 31 -6.71 4.64 -6.63
C GLU A 31 -5.53 4.75 -5.68
N LEU A 32 -4.37 5.15 -6.19
CA LEU A 32 -3.11 5.27 -5.46
C LEU A 32 -2.45 6.60 -5.81
N GLU A 33 -1.90 7.30 -4.82
CA GLU A 33 -1.07 8.49 -5.01
C GLU A 33 0.22 8.36 -4.21
N LEU A 34 1.33 8.67 -4.86
CA LEU A 34 2.64 8.88 -4.27
C LEU A 34 3.03 10.34 -4.47
N ALA A 35 3.14 11.08 -3.37
CA ALA A 35 3.47 12.50 -3.40
C ALA A 35 4.62 12.81 -2.44
N PRO A 36 5.51 13.76 -2.75
CA PRO A 36 6.56 14.15 -1.82
C PRO A 36 5.97 14.77 -0.55
N GLU A 37 6.62 14.51 0.59
CA GLU A 37 6.31 15.14 1.88
C GLU A 37 7.58 15.77 2.45
N GLY A 38 7.76 17.08 2.23
CA GLY A 38 9.01 17.74 2.59
C GLY A 38 10.20 17.18 1.82
N GLU A 39 11.40 17.23 2.42
CA GLU A 39 12.63 16.81 1.76
C GLU A 39 12.92 15.31 1.88
N LEU A 40 12.46 14.68 2.97
CA LEU A 40 12.79 13.29 3.34
C LEU A 40 11.56 12.39 3.46
N GLY A 41 10.38 12.89 3.10
CA GLY A 41 9.13 12.16 3.26
C GLY A 41 8.39 11.89 1.96
N LEU A 42 7.41 11.01 2.07
CA LEU A 42 6.53 10.56 1.00
C LEU A 42 5.15 10.28 1.58
N TRP A 43 4.14 10.90 0.99
CA TRP A 43 2.76 10.50 1.16
C TRP A 43 2.45 9.31 0.28
N LEU A 44 2.01 8.21 0.90
CA LEU A 44 1.32 7.11 0.24
C LEU A 44 -0.18 7.23 0.56
N ARG A 45 -1.01 7.50 -0.44
CA ARG A 45 -2.46 7.55 -0.28
C ARG A 45 -3.11 6.52 -1.17
N PHE A 46 -4.10 5.80 -0.66
CA PHE A 46 -4.87 4.88 -1.48
C PHE A 46 -6.35 4.84 -1.08
N ARG A 47 -7.18 4.50 -2.05
CA ARG A 47 -8.60 4.22 -1.89
C ARG A 47 -8.95 2.89 -2.56
N HIS A 48 -9.44 1.92 -1.79
CA HIS A 48 -10.01 0.68 -2.31
C HIS A 48 -11.53 0.76 -2.26
N VAL A 49 -12.19 0.45 -3.38
CA VAL A 49 -13.64 0.42 -3.51
C VAL A 49 -14.06 -1.01 -3.83
N PHE A 50 -14.68 -1.69 -2.85
CA PHE A 50 -15.13 -3.08 -3.01
C PHE A 50 -16.42 -3.12 -3.82
N VAL A 51 -16.36 -3.66 -5.03
CA VAL A 51 -17.50 -3.68 -5.97
C VAL A 51 -18.35 -4.94 -5.84
N GLU A 52 -17.75 -6.04 -5.36
CA GLU A 52 -18.41 -7.34 -5.21
C GLU A 52 -18.93 -7.59 -3.78
N GLU A 53 -18.60 -6.69 -2.83
CA GLU A 53 -18.95 -6.81 -1.42
C GLU A 53 -19.64 -5.57 -0.88
N LYS A 54 -20.47 -5.73 0.15
CA LYS A 54 -21.02 -4.60 0.94
C LYS A 54 -20.04 -4.16 2.02
N THR A 55 -18.78 -3.99 1.65
CA THR A 55 -17.70 -3.55 2.55
C THR A 55 -17.45 -2.06 2.30
N PRO A 56 -17.30 -1.23 3.36
CA PRO A 56 -16.94 0.16 3.20
C PRO A 56 -15.61 0.31 2.45
N ASP A 57 -15.48 1.39 1.68
CA ASP A 57 -14.22 1.76 1.06
C ASP A 57 -13.10 1.84 2.11
N VAL A 58 -11.91 1.34 1.77
CA VAL A 58 -10.71 1.63 2.56
C VAL A 58 -10.08 2.88 2.00
N VAL A 59 -9.97 3.93 2.81
CA VAL A 59 -9.22 5.14 2.49
C VAL A 59 -8.10 5.28 3.51
N MET A 60 -6.86 5.39 3.05
CA MET A 60 -5.70 5.51 3.93
C MET A 60 -4.71 6.52 3.38
N GLU A 61 -4.10 7.28 4.29
CA GLU A 61 -3.01 8.19 4.03
C GLU A 61 -1.88 7.87 5.00
N ILE A 62 -0.70 7.55 4.47
CA ILE A 62 0.47 7.15 5.24
C ILE A 62 1.59 8.16 5.00
N PRO A 63 1.98 8.96 6.01
CA PRO A 63 3.15 9.83 5.94
C PRO A 63 4.40 9.01 6.23
N MET A 64 5.12 8.64 5.17
CA MET A 64 6.37 7.90 5.29
C MET A 64 7.54 8.86 5.38
N GLN A 65 8.42 8.64 6.37
CA GLN A 65 9.59 9.47 6.62
C GLN A 65 10.86 8.63 6.54
N ALA A 66 11.85 9.09 5.78
CA ALA A 66 13.12 8.41 5.67
C ALA A 66 13.98 8.65 6.91
N THR A 67 14.37 7.58 7.62
CA THR A 67 15.23 7.65 8.82
C THR A 67 16.68 7.30 8.52
N ALA A 68 16.91 6.58 7.42
CA ALA A 68 18.20 6.28 6.83
C ALA A 68 18.02 6.08 5.31
N PRO A 69 19.10 6.08 4.50
CA PRO A 69 18.99 5.78 3.08
C PRO A 69 18.25 4.45 2.85
N GLY A 70 17.14 4.51 2.11
CA GLY A 70 16.30 3.35 1.83
C GLY A 70 15.37 2.89 2.96
N ILE A 71 15.45 3.43 4.18
CA ILE A 71 14.63 3.00 5.33
C ILE A 71 13.56 4.04 5.65
N LEU A 72 12.32 3.58 5.83
CA LEU A 72 11.15 4.39 6.13
C LEU A 72 10.53 4.00 7.47
N THR A 73 10.00 5.00 8.17
CA THR A 73 9.09 4.83 9.30
C THR A 73 7.84 5.68 9.08
N PHE A 74 6.71 5.27 9.65
CA PHE A 74 5.48 6.07 9.60
C PHE A 74 4.64 5.84 10.85
N GLU A 75 3.82 6.83 11.18
CA GLU A 75 2.91 6.78 12.32
C GLU A 75 1.48 6.99 11.83
N ILE A 76 0.58 6.10 12.26
CA ILE A 76 -0.85 6.24 12.06
C ILE A 76 -1.48 6.31 13.46
N GLN A 77 -2.39 7.26 13.67
CA GLN A 77 -2.99 7.50 14.97
C GLN A 77 -3.61 6.21 15.54
N GLY A 78 -3.19 5.84 16.75
CA GLY A 78 -3.71 4.66 17.45
C GLY A 78 -3.10 3.32 17.00
N MET A 79 -2.07 3.33 16.15
CA MET A 79 -1.34 2.15 15.70
C MET A 79 0.12 2.19 16.15
N PRO A 80 0.77 1.04 16.39
CA PRO A 80 2.22 0.99 16.53
C PRO A 80 2.92 1.57 15.30
N GLN A 81 4.13 2.08 15.48
CA GLN A 81 4.94 2.61 14.37
C GLN A 81 5.11 1.55 13.28
N GLY A 82 4.83 1.95 12.05
CA GLY A 82 5.06 1.14 10.87
C GLY A 82 6.48 1.30 10.35
N LEU A 83 6.95 0.26 9.66
CA LEU A 83 8.29 0.20 9.10
C LEU A 83 8.19 -0.05 7.61
N GLY A 84 9.13 0.49 6.85
CA GLY A 84 9.23 0.23 5.43
C GLY A 84 10.63 0.43 4.91
N TYR A 85 10.80 0.10 3.64
CA TYR A 85 12.00 0.43 2.89
C TYR A 85 11.62 0.71 1.45
N TYR A 86 12.51 1.39 0.75
CA TYR A 86 12.40 1.61 -0.68
C TYR A 86 13.70 1.28 -1.39
N THR A 87 13.56 0.92 -2.64
CA THR A 87 14.66 0.79 -3.61
C THR A 87 14.39 1.74 -4.78
N GLN A 88 15.09 1.57 -5.89
CA GLN A 88 14.79 2.34 -7.10
C GLN A 88 13.41 2.01 -7.70
N SER A 89 12.96 0.77 -7.57
CA SER A 89 11.74 0.28 -8.24
C SER A 89 10.70 -0.30 -7.28
N ALA A 90 10.94 -0.26 -5.97
CA ALA A 90 10.03 -0.85 -5.01
C ALA A 90 9.83 0.00 -3.77
N LEU A 91 8.61 0.00 -3.24
CA LEU A 91 8.25 0.48 -1.90
C LEU A 91 7.63 -0.69 -1.14
N HIS A 92 8.23 -1.08 -0.03
CA HIS A 92 7.68 -2.11 0.85
C HIS A 92 7.41 -1.54 2.23
N PHE A 93 6.31 -1.94 2.84
CA PHE A 93 6.04 -1.61 4.23
C PHE A 93 5.24 -2.68 4.96
N THR A 94 5.44 -2.68 6.28
CA THR A 94 4.69 -3.42 7.27
C THR A 94 3.91 -2.42 8.13
N LEU A 95 2.59 -2.55 8.11
CA LEU A 95 1.65 -1.78 8.94
C LEU A 95 1.08 -2.69 10.03
N PRO A 96 1.47 -2.49 11.31
CA PRO A 96 0.79 -3.10 12.42
C PRO A 96 -0.61 -2.50 12.58
N VAL A 97 -1.65 -3.34 12.51
CA VAL A 97 -3.04 -2.93 12.78
C VAL A 97 -3.55 -3.67 14.03
N PRO A 98 -4.67 -3.25 14.65
CA PRO A 98 -5.20 -3.96 15.80
C PRO A 98 -5.41 -5.45 15.51
N ASN A 99 -4.65 -6.28 16.22
CA ASN A 99 -4.66 -7.75 16.14
C ASN A 99 -4.20 -8.38 14.81
N ALA A 100 -3.59 -7.63 13.89
CA ALA A 100 -3.04 -8.20 12.66
C ALA A 100 -1.82 -7.39 12.18
N THR A 101 -1.12 -7.94 11.20
CA THR A 101 -0.07 -7.24 10.47
C THR A 101 -0.44 -7.24 9.00
N VAL A 102 -0.37 -6.06 8.41
CA VAL A 102 -0.50 -5.82 6.97
C VAL A 102 0.88 -5.62 6.38
N GLU A 103 1.15 -6.26 5.25
CA GLU A 103 2.37 -6.06 4.47
C GLU A 103 1.99 -5.73 3.03
N ALA A 104 2.67 -4.76 2.42
CA ALA A 104 2.45 -4.43 1.02
C ALA A 104 3.77 -4.06 0.34
N THR A 105 3.93 -4.52 -0.90
CA THR A 105 5.03 -4.19 -1.80
C THR A 105 4.47 -3.59 -3.07
N HIS A 106 4.87 -2.36 -3.36
CA HIS A 106 4.54 -1.66 -4.60
C HIS A 106 5.76 -1.76 -5.51
N LEU A 107 5.59 -2.35 -6.68
CA LEU A 107 6.63 -2.53 -7.70
C LEU A 107 6.32 -1.58 -8.85
N PHE A 108 7.24 -0.64 -9.12
CA PHE A 108 7.09 0.40 -10.14
C PHE A 108 7.86 0.01 -11.40
N GLU A 109 7.14 -0.24 -12.49
CA GLU A 109 7.72 -0.65 -13.76
C GLU A 109 6.91 -0.09 -14.93
N ASN A 110 7.58 0.44 -15.96
CA ASN A 110 6.98 0.85 -17.23
C ASN A 110 5.75 1.80 -17.11
N GLY A 111 5.78 2.73 -16.15
CA GLY A 111 4.65 3.64 -15.89
C GLY A 111 3.44 2.98 -15.23
N GLY A 112 3.59 1.75 -14.73
CA GLY A 112 2.61 1.05 -13.92
C GLY A 112 3.09 0.85 -12.48
N CYS A 113 2.16 0.38 -11.65
CA CYS A 113 2.45 -0.08 -10.29
C CYS A 113 1.75 -1.43 -10.07
N HIS A 114 2.53 -2.43 -9.68
CA HIS A 114 2.03 -3.75 -9.29
C HIS A 114 2.13 -3.85 -7.77
N VAL A 115 0.99 -4.00 -7.09
CA VAL A 115 0.96 -4.10 -5.64
C VAL A 115 0.70 -5.55 -5.24
N LEU A 116 1.54 -6.07 -4.37
CA LEU A 116 1.36 -7.35 -3.70
C LEU A 116 1.19 -7.07 -2.23
N GLY A 117 0.12 -7.54 -1.62
CA GLY A 117 -0.09 -7.36 -0.20
C GLY A 117 -0.71 -8.55 0.49
N SER A 118 -0.60 -8.55 1.81
CA SER A 118 -1.22 -9.54 2.65
C SER A 118 -1.57 -9.00 4.03
N SER A 119 -2.50 -9.69 4.69
CA SER A 119 -2.85 -9.47 6.08
C SER A 119 -2.92 -10.80 6.81
N GLN A 120 -2.34 -10.85 8.01
CA GLN A 120 -2.42 -12.02 8.88
C GLN A 120 -3.85 -12.51 9.09
N LYS A 121 -4.83 -11.60 9.13
CA LYS A 121 -6.25 -11.96 9.17
C LYS A 121 -7.20 -10.87 8.66
N ASN A 122 -8.31 -11.29 8.06
CA ASN A 122 -9.50 -10.48 7.84
C ASN A 122 -10.48 -10.53 9.04
N ALA A 123 -11.66 -9.92 8.88
CA ALA A 123 -12.73 -9.93 9.88
C ALA A 123 -13.21 -11.35 10.26
N LEU A 124 -12.97 -12.35 9.41
CA LEU A 124 -13.30 -13.77 9.66
C LEU A 124 -12.12 -14.55 10.29
N GLY A 125 -11.01 -13.88 10.62
CA GLY A 125 -9.85 -14.51 11.22
C GLY A 125 -8.96 -15.29 10.23
N ARG A 126 -9.08 -15.03 8.93
CA ARG A 126 -8.39 -15.80 7.88
C ARG A 126 -7.29 -14.97 7.23
N TYR A 127 -6.14 -15.59 6.95
CA TYR A 127 -5.09 -14.97 6.15
C TYR A 127 -5.64 -14.52 4.81
N VAL A 128 -5.27 -13.31 4.39
CA VAL A 128 -5.68 -12.72 3.11
C VAL A 128 -4.45 -12.25 2.37
N MET A 129 -4.45 -12.48 1.07
CA MET A 129 -3.51 -11.86 0.13
C MET A 129 -4.29 -11.05 -0.91
N TRP A 130 -3.63 -10.09 -1.53
CA TRP A 130 -4.17 -9.40 -2.69
C TRP A 130 -3.08 -9.06 -3.69
N GLU A 131 -3.52 -8.90 -4.94
CA GLU A 131 -2.72 -8.43 -6.06
C GLU A 131 -3.48 -7.28 -6.74
N GLU A 132 -2.78 -6.19 -7.05
CA GLU A 132 -3.32 -5.04 -7.78
C GLU A 132 -2.46 -4.69 -8.98
N ARG A 133 -3.11 -4.29 -10.07
CA ARG A 133 -2.42 -3.82 -11.27
C ARG A 133 -2.92 -2.43 -11.61
N LEU A 134 -2.03 -1.46 -11.48
CA LEU A 134 -2.32 -0.05 -11.63
C LEU A 134 -1.56 0.52 -12.83
N ARG A 135 -2.15 1.52 -13.45
CA ARG A 135 -1.52 2.36 -14.48
C ARG A 135 -1.44 3.78 -13.98
N ARG A 136 -0.32 4.45 -14.28
CA ARG A 136 -0.20 5.88 -14.03
C ARG A 136 -1.29 6.63 -14.83
N ALA A 137 -1.95 7.56 -14.15
CA ALA A 137 -2.95 8.46 -14.72
C ALA A 137 -2.31 9.65 -15.44
#